data_AF-A0A2T3ZRF6-F1
#
_entry.id   AF-A0A2T3ZRF6-F1
#
_cell.length_a   1.000
_cell.length_b   1.000
_cell.length_c   1.000
_cell.angle_alpha   90.00
_cell.angle_beta   90.00
_cell.angle_gamma   90.00
#
_symmetry.space_group_name_H-M   'P 1'
#
loop_
_entity.id
_entity.type
_entity.pdbx_description
1 polymer ?
#
loop_
_entity_poly.entity_id
_entity_poly.type
_entity_poly.pdbx_seq_one_letter_code
_entity_poly.pdbx_strand_id
1 'polypeptide(L)'
;ELILFNLITKLPPLRELVIKILYNSILIIINKLMKITYFILVKKASNTEELAYIIIKYVISNYRLLKDIIFNKGNTFIFKF
;
A
#
# COMPACT_ATOMS: atom_id res chain seq x y z
N GLU A 1 7.26 0.91 -15.93
CA GLU A 1 6.39 -0.16 -15.41
C GLU A 1 5.27 0.52 -14.66
N LEU A 2 4.02 0.22 -15.00
CA LEU A 2 2.85 0.92 -14.44
C LEU A 2 2.33 0.15 -13.25
N ILE A 3 2.45 0.75 -12.06
CA ILE A 3 1.94 0.17 -10.83
C ILE A 3 0.79 1.03 -10.31
N LEU A 4 -0.34 0.39 -10.06
CA LEU A 4 -1.52 1.01 -9.50
C LEU A 4 -1.58 0.72 -8.01
N PHE A 5 -1.87 1.75 -7.23
CA PHE A 5 -2.08 1.65 -5.80
C PHE A 5 -3.51 2.08 -5.46
N ASN A 6 -4.14 1.31 -4.57
CA ASN A 6 -5.47 1.63 -4.05
C ASN A 6 -5.52 1.34 -2.55
N LEU A 7 -6.22 2.18 -1.79
CA LEU A 7 -6.33 2.04 -0.34
C LEU A 7 -7.79 1.96 0.10
N ILE A 8 -8.21 0.73 0.45
CA ILE A 8 -9.51 0.47 1.05
C ILE A 8 -9.40 0.75 2.56
N THR A 9 -10.30 1.58 3.09
CA THR A 9 -10.31 1.99 4.50
C THR A 9 -11.68 1.75 5.11
N LYS A 10 -11.78 1.83 6.45
CA LYS A 10 -13.04 1.67 7.21
C LYS A 10 -13.60 0.23 7.11
N LEU A 11 -12.71 -0.75 7.01
CA LEU A 11 -13.10 -2.15 7.09
C LEU A 11 -13.36 -2.54 8.57
N PRO A 12 -14.17 -3.58 8.81
CA PRO A 12 -14.25 -4.20 10.13
C PRO A 12 -12.84 -4.53 10.64
N PRO A 13 -12.53 -4.21 11.90
CA PRO A 13 -11.18 -4.39 12.41
C PRO A 13 -10.83 -5.88 12.50
N LEU A 14 -9.74 -6.26 11.84
CA LEU A 14 -9.14 -7.58 11.92
C LEU A 14 -8.04 -7.54 12.98
N ARG A 15 -8.18 -8.36 14.02
CA ARG A 15 -7.15 -8.52 15.06
C ARG A 15 -6.22 -9.65 14.69
N GLU A 16 -4.96 -9.35 14.47
CA GLU A 16 -3.94 -10.38 14.31
C GLU A 16 -3.55 -10.92 15.68
N LEU A 17 -3.70 -12.24 15.89
CA LEU A 17 -3.59 -12.85 17.21
C LEU A 17 -2.16 -12.83 17.77
N VAL A 18 -1.16 -12.92 16.90
CA VAL A 18 0.26 -12.98 17.26
C VAL A 18 0.76 -11.61 17.71
N ILE A 19 0.52 -10.58 16.90
CA ILE A 19 1.05 -9.23 17.10
C ILE A 19 0.09 -8.34 17.91
N LYS A 20 -1.13 -8.82 18.16
CA LYS A 20 -2.24 -8.11 18.84
C LYS A 20 -2.59 -6.77 18.21
N ILE A 21 -2.24 -6.57 16.94
CA ILE A 21 -2.52 -5.36 16.17
C ILE A 21 -3.91 -5.46 15.53
N LEU A 22 -4.62 -4.32 15.48
CA LEU A 22 -5.87 -4.17 14.73
C LEU A 22 -5.61 -3.50 13.39
N TYR A 23 -5.92 -4.22 12.31
CA TYR A 23 -5.93 -3.70 10.95
C TYR A 23 -7.37 -3.38 10.54
N ASN A 24 -7.58 -2.28 9.84
CA ASN A 24 -8.91 -1.84 9.39
C ASN A 24 -8.87 -1.23 7.99
N SER A 25 -7.76 -1.44 7.28
CA SER A 25 -7.50 -0.96 5.93
C SER A 25 -6.67 -2.00 5.16
N ILE A 26 -6.82 -2.00 3.84
CA ILE A 26 -6.05 -2.83 2.92
C ILE A 26 -5.43 -1.94 1.85
N LEU A 27 -4.10 -1.98 1.73
CA LEU A 27 -3.36 -1.42 0.62
C LEU A 27 -3.26 -2.47 -0.49
N ILE A 28 -3.74 -2.10 -1.68
CA ILE A 28 -3.72 -2.93 -2.87
C ILE A 28 -2.66 -2.36 -3.81
N ILE A 29 -1.75 -3.22 -4.24
CA ILE A 29 -0.68 -2.88 -5.19
C ILE A 29 -0.83 -3.80 -6.40
N ILE A 30 -1.10 -3.23 -7.57
CA ILE A 30 -1.29 -3.98 -8.81
C ILE A 30 -0.14 -3.65 -9.75
N ASN A 31 0.66 -4.66 -10.07
CA ASN A 31 1.60 -4.59 -11.19
C ASN A 31 0.92 -5.15 -12.44
N LYS A 32 0.53 -4.25 -13.36
CA LYS A 32 -0.17 -4.66 -14.60
C LYS A 32 0.70 -5.47 -15.55
N LEU A 33 2.01 -5.24 -15.55
CA LEU A 33 2.94 -5.94 -16.46
C LEU A 33 3.08 -7.40 -16.05
N MET A 34 3.36 -7.64 -14.77
CA MET A 34 3.53 -8.99 -14.23
C MET A 34 2.20 -9.70 -13.93
N LYS A 35 1.07 -8.98 -14.01
CA LYS A 35 -0.26 -9.46 -13.60
C LYS A 35 -0.30 -9.94 -12.14
N ILE A 36 0.50 -9.31 -11.27
CA ILE A 36 0.58 -9.63 -9.84
C ILE A 36 -0.15 -8.54 -9.05
N THR A 37 -0.92 -8.98 -8.05
CA THR A 37 -1.60 -8.10 -7.11
C THR A 37 -1.21 -8.47 -5.68
N TYR A 38 -0.78 -7.49 -4.90
CA TYR A 38 -0.54 -7.65 -3.46
C TYR A 38 -1.66 -6.98 -2.65
N PHE A 39 -2.06 -7.66 -1.59
CA PHE A 39 -2.99 -7.15 -0.59
C PHE A 39 -2.25 -7.07 0.74
N ILE A 40 -2.10 -5.86 1.27
CA ILE A 40 -1.33 -5.61 2.49
C ILE A 40 -2.27 -5.03 3.53
N LEU A 41 -2.30 -5.63 4.72
CA LEU A 41 -3.06 -5.13 5.86
C LEU A 41 -2.38 -3.89 6.44
N VAL A 42 -3.15 -2.82 6.64
CA VAL A 42 -2.64 -1.53 7.16
C VAL A 42 -3.60 -0.96 8.20
N LYS A 43 -3.06 -0.20 9.15
CA LYS A 43 -3.89 0.58 10.09
C LYS A 43 -4.36 1.85 9.37
N LYS A 44 -5.62 2.23 9.54
CA LYS A 44 -6.21 3.43 8.92
C LYS A 44 -5.49 4.71 9.38
N ALA A 45 -4.94 4.70 10.59
CA ALA A 45 -4.15 5.78 11.16
C ALA A 45 -2.64 5.61 10.90
N SER A 46 -2.23 4.73 9.99
CA SER A 46 -0.83 4.60 9.60
C SER A 46 -0.31 5.93 9.06
N ASN A 47 0.81 6.36 9.61
CA ASN A 47 1.46 7.60 9.21
C ASN A 47 1.90 7.49 7.74
N THR A 48 2.03 8.63 7.05
CA THR A 48 2.48 8.68 5.66
C THR A 48 3.82 7.96 5.46
N GLU A 49 4.70 8.01 6.46
CA GLU A 49 5.98 7.29 6.50
C GLU A 49 5.84 5.77 6.53
N GLU A 50 4.88 5.24 7.31
CA GLU A 50 4.65 3.79 7.43
C GLU A 50 4.15 3.23 6.10
N LEU A 51 3.27 3.98 5.43
CA LEU A 51 2.81 3.67 4.07
C LEU A 51 3.97 3.74 3.05
N ALA A 52 4.81 4.78 3.11
CA ALA A 52 5.98 4.89 2.23
C ALA A 52 6.96 3.73 2.43
N TYR A 53 7.22 3.34 3.68
CA TYR A 53 8.05 2.19 4.01
C TYR A 53 7.49 0.89 3.41
N ILE A 54 6.19 0.66 3.54
CA ILE A 54 5.52 -0.50 2.93
C ILE A 54 5.69 -0.47 1.41
N ILE A 55 5.48 0.68 0.76
CA ILE A 55 5.63 0.80 -0.69
C ILE A 55 7.08 0.53 -1.12
N ILE A 56 8.08 1.10 -0.45
CA ILE A 56 9.49 0.87 -0.74
C ILE A 56 9.83 -0.62 -0.57
N LYS A 57 9.41 -1.22 0.54
CA LYS A 57 9.69 -2.63 0.84
C LYS A 57 9.04 -3.58 -0.16
N TYR A 58 7.75 -3.42 -0.46
CA TYR A 58 7.05 -4.37 -1.31
C TYR A 58 7.22 -4.11 -2.80
N VAL A 59 7.54 -2.86 -3.18
CA VAL A 59 7.58 -2.47 -4.59
C VAL A 59 8.99 -2.20 -5.06
N ILE A 60 9.77 -1.37 -4.37
CA ILE A 60 11.14 -1.06 -4.79
C ILE A 60 12.09 -2.24 -4.52
N SER A 61 11.85 -3.04 -3.48
CA SER A 61 12.72 -4.20 -3.22
C SER A 61 12.43 -5.39 -4.15
N ASN A 62 11.20 -5.52 -4.66
CA ASN A 62 10.80 -6.62 -5.55
C ASN A 62 10.86 -6.26 -7.03
N TYR A 63 10.79 -4.98 -7.38
CA TYR A 63 10.79 -4.48 -8.75
C TYR A 63 11.85 -3.39 -8.93
N ARG A 64 12.28 -3.15 -10.18
CA ARG A 64 13.15 -2.00 -10.49
C ARG A 64 12.44 -0.70 -10.12
N LEU A 65 13.22 0.36 -9.87
CA LEU A 65 12.72 1.72 -9.60
C LEU A 65 11.56 2.08 -10.54
N LEU A 66 10.41 2.38 -9.94
CA LEU A 66 9.16 2.60 -10.65
C LEU A 66 9.26 3.89 -11.47
N LYS A 67 8.89 3.79 -12.75
CA LYS A 67 8.77 4.99 -13.59
C LYS A 67 7.50 5.78 -13.25
N ASP A 68 6.37 5.08 -13.14
CA ASP A 68 5.06 5.72 -12.98
C ASP A 68 4.24 5.03 -11.89
N ILE A 69 3.71 5.84 -10.97
CA ILE A 69 2.85 5.41 -9.87
C ILE A 69 1.49 6.12 -10.04
N ILE A 70 0.42 5.34 -10.13
CA ILE A 70 -0.95 5.88 -10.20
C ILE A 70 -1.69 5.51 -8.91
N PHE A 71 -2.14 6.52 -8.16
CA PHE A 71 -2.85 6.34 -6.90
C PHE A 71 -4.30 6.84 -7.01
N ASN A 72 -5.28 6.01 -6.64
CA ASN A 72 -6.71 6.30 -6.88
C ASN A 72 -7.40 7.13 -5.78
N LYS A 73 -6.70 7.58 -4.73
CA LYS A 73 -7.29 8.36 -3.63
C LYS A 73 -6.76 9.78 -3.61
N GLY A 74 -7.66 10.77 -3.63
CA GLY A 74 -7.33 12.19 -3.53
C GLY A 74 -6.46 12.54 -2.31
N ASN A 75 -5.63 13.59 -2.47
CA ASN A 75 -4.69 14.28 -1.55
C ASN A 75 -3.85 13.47 -0.54
N THR A 76 -4.02 12.15 -0.40
CA THR A 76 -3.36 11.34 0.63
C THR A 76 -1.93 10.97 0.23
N PHE A 77 -1.60 11.06 -1.05
CA PHE A 77 -0.27 10.79 -1.60
C PHE A 77 0.11 11.87 -2.61
N ILE A 78 0.71 12.95 -2.12
CA ILE A 78 1.54 13.85 -2.93
C ILE A 78 2.95 13.74 -2.33
N PHE A 79 3.75 12.82 -2.84
CA PHE A 79 5.19 12.79 -2.55
C PHE A 79 5.89 13.58 -3.64
N LYS A 80 6.57 14.65 -3.24
CA LYS A 80 7.51 15.37 -4.10
C LYS A 80 8.90 14.83 -3.74
N PHE A 81 9.52 14.09 -4.66
CA PHE A 81 10.94 13.72 -4.57
C PHE A 81 11.79 14.92 -4.98
#